data_AF-A0A7R9WYL1-F1
#
_entry.id   AF-A0A7R9WYL1-F1
#
_cell.length_a   1.000
_cell.length_b   1.000
_cell.length_c   1.000
_cell.angle_alpha   90.00
_cell.angle_beta   90.00
_cell.angle_gamma   90.00
#
_symmetry.space_group_name_H-M   'P 1'
#
loop_
_entity.id
_entity.type
_entity.pdbx_description
1 polymer ?
#
loop_
_entity_poly.entity_id
_entity_poly.type
_entity_poly.pdbx_seq_one_letter_code
_entity_poly.pdbx_strand_id
1 'polypeptide(L)'
;SQNVNGWSSKCREILATTATLSAPTPTTQLANAYTELNNPVVQYRLFLEQAKAGSAGDDEAMVLDDSFVTALEHGLPPTGGFGLGIDRLAMFLANKNNIKEVLLFPAMKPTDEQLAVIAQNAPKKDATNTNTGSSVNVDGLDVTTEVGLKTLDGALFGNSFVSGNTPTKSDVTLLEAVKKLPEATVAPHTNVTAWVKLMGMLSEEAIKSL
;
A
#
# COMPACT_ATOMS: atom_id res chain seq x y z
N SER A 1 8.28 23.84 -17.29
CA SER A 1 6.96 23.98 -16.63
C SER A 1 6.05 22.98 -17.29
N GLN A 2 5.78 21.87 -16.60
CA GLN A 2 5.09 20.71 -17.16
C GLN A 2 3.62 21.04 -17.46
N ASN A 3 3.18 20.60 -18.63
CA ASN A 3 1.88 20.90 -19.22
C ASN A 3 0.87 19.91 -18.62
N VAL A 4 0.08 20.35 -17.64
CA VAL A 4 -0.84 19.55 -16.81
C VAL A 4 -2.12 19.09 -17.55
N ASN A 5 -2.03 18.91 -18.87
CA ASN A 5 -3.20 18.65 -19.74
C ASN A 5 -3.24 17.21 -20.28
N GLY A 6 -2.73 16.24 -19.52
CA GLY A 6 -2.57 14.83 -19.90
C GLY A 6 -3.86 13.99 -20.04
N TRP A 7 -5.04 14.59 -19.96
CA TRP A 7 -6.29 13.84 -20.19
C TRP A 7 -6.53 13.68 -21.70
N SER A 8 -6.28 12.47 -22.21
CA SER A 8 -6.70 12.01 -23.54
C SER A 8 -8.10 12.53 -23.87
N SER A 9 -8.24 13.24 -25.00
CA SER A 9 -9.50 13.83 -25.48
C SER A 9 -10.66 12.84 -25.60
N LYS A 10 -10.39 11.53 -25.51
CA LYS A 10 -11.39 10.46 -25.57
C LYS A 10 -12.15 10.22 -24.26
N CYS A 11 -11.62 10.66 -23.11
CA CYS A 11 -12.33 10.60 -21.82
C CYS A 11 -13.29 11.79 -21.60
N ARG A 12 -13.24 12.81 -22.47
CA ARG A 12 -14.04 14.05 -22.38
C ARG A 12 -15.41 13.99 -23.07
N GLU A 13 -15.90 12.80 -23.42
CA GLU A 13 -17.23 12.61 -24.00
C GLU A 13 -18.32 12.30 -22.95
N ILE A 14 -17.96 12.43 -21.67
CA ILE A 14 -18.90 12.59 -20.56
C ILE A 14 -19.03 14.10 -20.36
N LEU A 15 -20.26 14.64 -20.33
CA LEU A 15 -20.56 16.07 -20.18
C LEU A 15 -19.93 16.66 -18.90
N ALA A 16 -18.63 16.99 -18.98
CA ALA A 16 -17.88 17.61 -17.90
C ALA A 16 -18.00 19.13 -18.05
N THR A 17 -18.88 19.74 -17.25
CA THR A 17 -18.95 21.21 -17.16
C THR A 17 -17.88 21.67 -16.18
N THR A 18 -16.80 22.21 -16.73
CA THR A 18 -15.79 22.89 -15.94
C THR A 18 -16.15 24.37 -15.81
N ALA A 19 -16.35 24.86 -14.58
CA ALA A 19 -16.53 26.29 -14.32
C ALA A 19 -15.17 26.95 -14.08
N THR A 20 -14.73 27.77 -15.02
CA THR A 20 -13.57 28.66 -14.88
C THR A 20 -14.07 30.07 -14.55
N LEU A 21 -13.51 30.68 -13.51
CA LEU A 21 -13.84 32.06 -13.16
C LEU A 21 -12.77 32.99 -13.71
N SER A 22 -13.19 33.95 -14.54
CA SER A 22 -12.32 34.98 -15.11
C SER A 22 -12.39 36.25 -14.25
N ALA A 23 -11.48 36.37 -13.28
CA ALA A 23 -11.16 37.64 -12.62
C ALA A 23 -9.80 38.14 -13.17
N PRO A 24 -9.21 39.29 -12.76
CA PRO A 24 -7.97 39.83 -13.36
C PRO A 24 -6.70 38.98 -13.08
N THR A 25 -6.86 37.71 -12.70
CA THR A 25 -5.85 36.75 -12.25
C THR A 25 -5.98 35.47 -13.07
N PRO A 26 -4.91 34.64 -13.19
CA PRO A 26 -4.88 33.51 -14.12
C PRO A 26 -6.09 32.58 -13.92
N THR A 27 -6.67 32.13 -15.04
CA THR A 27 -7.90 31.32 -15.13
C THR A 27 -7.77 30.06 -14.27
N THR A 28 -8.27 30.15 -13.05
CA THR A 28 -8.19 29.05 -12.09
C THR A 28 -9.49 28.26 -12.16
N GLN A 29 -9.38 26.94 -12.32
CA GLN A 29 -10.54 26.04 -12.31
C GLN A 29 -11.15 26.03 -10.91
N LEU A 30 -12.41 26.45 -10.77
CA LEU A 30 -13.07 26.56 -9.47
C LEU A 30 -13.85 25.29 -9.13
N ALA A 31 -14.60 24.80 -10.11
CA ALA A 31 -15.44 23.62 -9.96
C ALA A 31 -15.36 22.71 -11.19
N ASN A 32 -15.53 21.42 -10.94
CA ASN A 32 -15.70 20.39 -11.94
C ASN A 32 -17.00 19.65 -11.67
N ALA A 33 -17.87 19.54 -12.68
CA ALA A 33 -19.11 18.79 -12.60
C ALA A 33 -19.20 17.84 -13.78
N TYR A 34 -19.68 16.63 -13.56
CA TYR A 34 -19.84 15.63 -14.60
C TYR A 34 -21.08 14.78 -14.34
N THR A 35 -21.70 14.28 -15.42
CA THR A 35 -22.70 13.22 -15.30
C THR A 35 -21.94 11.93 -15.05
N GLU A 36 -22.26 11.20 -13.98
CA GLU A 36 -21.54 9.97 -13.66
C GLU A 36 -21.75 8.94 -14.77
N LEU A 37 -20.66 8.25 -15.14
CA LEU A 37 -20.76 7.16 -16.09
C LEU A 37 -21.36 5.94 -15.37
N ASN A 38 -22.62 5.65 -15.66
CA ASN A 38 -23.37 4.55 -15.05
C ASN A 38 -23.27 3.22 -15.83
N ASN A 39 -22.50 3.16 -16.92
CA ASN A 39 -22.34 1.93 -17.71
C ASN A 39 -21.05 1.19 -17.28
N PRO A 40 -21.18 0.00 -16.63
CA PRO A 40 -20.04 -0.72 -16.09
C PRO A 40 -19.07 -1.21 -17.18
N VAL A 41 -19.57 -1.61 -18.35
CA VAL A 41 -18.75 -2.10 -19.47
C VAL A 41 -17.88 -0.98 -20.04
N VAL A 42 -18.45 0.22 -20.18
CA VAL A 42 -17.71 1.38 -20.67
C VAL A 42 -16.69 1.84 -19.63
N GLN A 43 -17.07 1.86 -18.34
CA GLN A 43 -16.18 2.21 -17.24
C GLN A 43 -14.98 1.27 -17.16
N TYR A 44 -15.21 -0.05 -17.23
CA TYR A 44 -14.15 -1.06 -17.20
C TYR A 44 -13.16 -0.89 -18.35
N ARG A 45 -13.65 -0.64 -19.57
CA ARG A 45 -12.79 -0.35 -20.72
C ARG A 45 -11.91 0.89 -20.50
N LEU A 46 -12.47 1.95 -19.92
CA LEU A 46 -11.72 3.18 -19.63
C LEU A 46 -10.61 2.93 -18.60
N PHE A 47 -10.89 2.16 -17.54
CA PHE A 47 -9.87 1.76 -16.58
C PHE A 47 -8.77 0.91 -17.22
N LEU A 48 -9.10 0.00 -18.13
CA LEU A 48 -8.08 -0.77 -18.86
C LEU A 48 -7.20 0.12 -19.76
N GLU A 49 -7.77 1.15 -20.37
CA GLU A 49 -7.01 2.12 -21.16
C GLU A 49 -6.09 2.97 -20.27
N GLN A 50 -6.56 3.39 -19.09
CA GLN A 50 -5.77 4.14 -18.12
C GLN A 50 -4.68 3.28 -17.46
N ALA A 51 -4.96 2.03 -17.11
CA ALA A 51 -3.98 1.10 -16.57
C ALA A 51 -2.84 0.80 -17.58
N LYS A 52 -3.16 0.76 -18.88
CA LYS A 52 -2.16 0.68 -19.96
C LYS A 52 -1.31 1.95 -20.03
N ALA A 53 -1.90 3.13 -19.84
CA ALA A 53 -1.17 4.40 -19.78
C ALA A 53 -0.28 4.48 -18.53
N GLY A 54 -0.75 4.02 -17.37
CA GLY A 54 0.06 3.91 -16.15
C GLY A 54 1.24 2.95 -16.32
N SER A 55 1.03 1.82 -16.98
CA SER A 55 2.12 0.90 -17.33
C SER A 55 3.16 1.51 -18.29
N ALA A 56 2.80 2.59 -19.00
CA ALA A 56 3.69 3.37 -19.85
C ALA A 56 4.43 4.50 -19.10
N GLY A 57 4.27 4.59 -17.77
CA GLY A 57 4.99 5.52 -16.90
C GLY A 57 4.23 6.80 -16.54
N ASP A 58 2.90 6.77 -16.61
CA ASP A 58 2.05 7.87 -16.12
C ASP A 58 1.68 7.66 -14.64
N ASP A 59 2.34 8.40 -13.75
CA ASP A 59 2.12 8.34 -12.30
C ASP A 59 0.74 8.90 -11.86
N GLU A 60 0.03 9.62 -12.74
CA GLU A 60 -1.33 10.14 -12.47
C GLU A 60 -2.45 9.20 -12.98
N ALA A 61 -2.10 8.06 -13.59
CA ALA A 61 -3.07 7.13 -14.11
C ALA A 61 -3.85 6.43 -12.99
N MET A 62 -5.15 6.25 -13.18
CA MET A 62 -5.98 5.50 -12.23
C MET A 62 -5.69 4.00 -12.32
N VAL A 63 -5.69 3.34 -11.15
CA VAL A 63 -5.59 1.89 -11.03
C VAL A 63 -6.96 1.26 -11.34
N LEU A 64 -6.95 0.07 -11.94
CA LEU A 64 -8.17 -0.71 -12.15
C LEU A 64 -8.79 -1.11 -10.80
N ASP A 65 -10.04 -0.70 -10.56
CA ASP A 65 -10.83 -1.08 -9.40
C ASP A 65 -12.01 -1.96 -9.83
N ASP A 66 -11.82 -3.27 -9.74
CA ASP A 66 -12.85 -4.26 -10.09
C ASP A 66 -14.05 -4.20 -9.13
N SER A 67 -13.82 -3.82 -7.86
CA SER A 67 -14.90 -3.72 -6.86
C SER A 67 -15.86 -2.55 -7.15
N PHE A 68 -15.32 -1.44 -7.67
CA PHE A 68 -16.11 -0.31 -8.15
C PHE A 68 -16.96 -0.70 -9.37
N VAL A 69 -16.39 -1.45 -10.32
CA VAL A 69 -17.14 -1.92 -11.49
C VAL A 69 -18.26 -2.89 -11.09
N THR A 70 -18.00 -3.83 -10.19
CA THR A 70 -19.05 -4.71 -9.64
C THR A 70 -20.14 -3.89 -8.94
N ALA A 71 -19.79 -2.83 -8.20
CA ALA A 71 -20.77 -1.93 -7.60
C ALA A 71 -21.64 -1.22 -8.65
N LEU A 72 -21.08 -0.82 -9.80
CA LEU A 72 -21.84 -0.25 -10.91
C LEU A 72 -22.78 -1.27 -11.57
N GLU A 73 -22.39 -2.55 -11.64
CA GLU A 73 -23.23 -3.64 -12.15
C GLU A 73 -24.47 -3.91 -11.28
N HIS A 74 -24.37 -3.66 -9.97
CA HIS A 74 -25.52 -3.70 -9.06
C HIS A 74 -26.55 -2.59 -9.32
N GLY A 75 -26.22 -1.61 -10.17
CA GLY A 75 -27.14 -0.59 -10.67
C GLY A 75 -26.95 0.75 -9.96
N LEU A 76 -26.13 1.62 -10.55
CA LEU A 76 -26.05 3.01 -10.16
C LEU A 76 -27.23 3.79 -10.81
N PRO A 77 -28.12 4.44 -10.03
CA PRO A 77 -29.12 5.34 -10.59
C PRO A 77 -28.44 6.50 -11.36
N PRO A 78 -29.13 7.20 -12.26
CA PRO A 78 -28.54 8.34 -12.96
C PRO A 78 -28.12 9.42 -11.95
N THR A 79 -26.80 9.55 -11.74
CA THR A 79 -26.18 10.44 -10.76
C THR A 79 -25.26 11.44 -11.44
N GLY A 80 -25.00 12.55 -10.74
CA GLY A 80 -24.03 13.56 -11.17
C GLY A 80 -23.04 13.84 -10.05
N GLY A 81 -21.77 13.97 -10.41
CA GLY A 81 -20.68 14.34 -9.53
C GLY A 81 -20.41 15.84 -9.58
N PHE A 82 -20.16 16.44 -8.42
CA PHE A 82 -19.77 17.85 -8.30
C PHE A 82 -18.58 17.98 -7.34
N GLY A 83 -17.50 18.59 -7.82
CA GLY A 83 -16.33 18.94 -7.03
C GLY A 83 -16.10 20.46 -7.05
N LEU A 84 -15.95 21.06 -5.88
CA LEU A 84 -15.65 22.48 -5.69
C LEU A 84 -14.38 22.63 -4.84
N GLY A 85 -13.41 23.40 -5.34
CA GLY A 85 -12.22 23.72 -4.57
C GLY A 85 -12.52 24.80 -3.54
N ILE A 86 -12.70 24.43 -2.26
CA ILE A 86 -13.00 25.39 -1.18
C ILE A 86 -11.86 26.39 -0.98
N ASP A 87 -10.61 25.95 -1.05
CA ASP A 87 -9.44 26.85 -0.95
C ASP A 87 -9.43 27.88 -2.08
N ARG A 88 -9.77 27.44 -3.31
CA ARG A 88 -9.85 28.33 -4.48
C ARG A 88 -11.04 29.29 -4.39
N LEU A 89 -12.16 28.83 -3.83
CA LEU A 89 -13.30 29.68 -3.53
C LEU A 89 -12.91 30.74 -2.48
N ALA A 90 -12.25 30.33 -1.40
CA ALA A 90 -11.77 31.24 -0.36
C ALA A 90 -10.75 32.25 -0.91
N MET A 91 -9.83 31.81 -1.78
CA MET A 91 -8.89 32.70 -2.48
C MET A 91 -9.63 33.74 -3.31
N PHE A 92 -10.66 33.33 -4.05
CA PHE A 92 -11.47 34.25 -4.83
C PHE A 92 -12.22 35.25 -3.94
N LEU A 93 -12.89 34.77 -2.90
CA LEU A 93 -13.66 35.63 -1.97
C LEU A 93 -12.78 36.59 -1.18
N ALA A 94 -11.56 36.18 -0.82
CA ALA A 94 -10.58 37.01 -0.12
C ALA A 94 -9.71 37.87 -1.05
N ASN A 95 -9.94 37.79 -2.38
CA ASN A 95 -9.15 38.45 -3.41
C ASN A 95 -7.63 38.19 -3.27
N LYS A 96 -7.28 36.93 -3.01
CA LYS A 96 -5.91 36.46 -2.79
C LYS A 96 -5.44 35.58 -3.94
N ASN A 97 -4.22 35.83 -4.42
CA ASN A 97 -3.62 35.09 -5.54
C ASN A 97 -2.80 33.89 -5.08
N ASN A 98 -2.57 33.74 -3.78
CA ASN A 98 -1.78 32.66 -3.20
C ASN A 98 -2.63 31.86 -2.20
N ILE A 99 -2.65 30.53 -2.37
CA ILE A 99 -3.37 29.60 -1.49
C ILE A 99 -2.89 29.66 -0.04
N LYS A 100 -1.63 30.05 0.19
CA LYS A 100 -1.05 30.19 1.53
C LYS A 100 -1.71 31.29 2.37
N GLU A 101 -2.40 32.25 1.73
CA GLU A 101 -3.09 33.32 2.45
C GLU A 101 -4.46 32.91 3.01
N VAL A 102 -5.01 31.78 2.55
CA VAL A 102 -6.32 31.26 3.00
C VAL A 102 -6.20 29.99 3.85
N LEU A 103 -5.02 29.37 3.89
CA LEU A 103 -4.71 28.23 4.74
C LEU A 103 -4.14 28.70 6.08
N LEU A 104 -4.73 28.25 7.18
CA LEU A 104 -4.26 28.60 8.53
C LEU A 104 -2.82 28.10 8.80
N PHE A 105 -2.51 26.90 8.30
CA PHE A 105 -1.19 26.29 8.39
C PHE A 105 -0.79 25.74 7.01
N PRO A 106 -0.18 26.56 6.13
CA PRO A 106 0.26 26.10 4.82
C PRO A 106 1.41 25.09 4.96
N ALA A 107 1.46 24.09 4.09
CA ALA A 107 2.61 23.20 3.98
C ALA A 107 3.84 24.02 3.55
N MET A 108 4.75 24.26 4.48
CA MET A 108 6.01 24.94 4.25
C MET A 108 7.12 23.89 4.15
N LYS A 109 8.07 24.10 3.25
CA LYS A 109 9.29 23.30 3.25
C LYS A 109 9.99 23.58 4.59
N PRO A 110 10.24 22.56 5.42
CA PRO A 110 10.95 22.75 6.69
C PRO A 110 12.33 23.35 6.43
N THR A 111 12.80 24.20 7.35
CA THR A 111 14.18 24.71 7.32
C THR A 111 15.17 23.57 7.54
N ASP A 112 16.44 23.75 7.15
CA ASP A 112 17.45 22.70 7.30
C ASP A 112 17.63 22.26 8.77
N GLU A 113 17.46 23.21 9.70
CA GLU A 113 17.45 22.95 11.14
C GLU A 113 16.22 22.13 11.57
N GLN A 114 15.04 22.42 11.03
CA GLN A 114 13.81 21.66 11.30
C GLN A 114 13.85 20.27 10.64
N LEU A 115 14.47 20.13 9.47
CA LEU A 115 14.71 18.83 8.83
C LEU A 115 15.61 17.94 9.69
N ALA A 116 16.66 18.51 10.30
CA ALA A 116 17.52 17.79 11.23
C ALA A 116 16.75 17.33 12.49
N VAL A 117 15.88 18.19 13.03
CA VAL A 117 15.03 17.87 14.18
C VAL A 117 13.91 16.87 13.83
N ILE A 118 13.29 16.97 12.66
CA ILE A 118 12.28 16.02 12.17
C ILE A 118 12.95 14.67 11.86
N ALA A 119 14.17 14.63 11.33
CA ALA A 119 14.90 13.37 11.15
C ALA A 119 15.25 12.71 12.49
N GLN A 120 15.49 13.50 13.54
CA GLN A 120 15.76 13.00 14.89
C GLN A 120 14.48 12.57 15.64
N ASN A 121 13.34 13.21 15.37
CA ASN A 121 12.05 13.01 16.07
C ASN A 121 10.97 12.32 15.23
N ALA A 122 11.23 12.00 13.96
CA ALA A 122 10.35 11.16 13.18
C ALA A 122 10.07 9.91 14.02
N PRO A 123 8.82 9.44 14.13
CA PRO A 123 8.59 8.12 14.67
C PRO A 123 9.49 7.21 13.86
N LYS A 124 10.54 6.67 14.49
CA LYS A 124 11.23 5.51 13.94
C LYS A 124 10.06 4.60 13.64
N LYS A 125 9.75 4.39 12.36
CA LYS A 125 8.74 3.44 11.90
C LYS A 125 8.89 2.28 12.84
N ASP A 126 7.90 2.08 13.73
CA ASP A 126 8.15 1.36 14.97
C ASP A 126 8.94 0.14 14.60
N ALA A 127 10.17 0.11 15.09
CA ALA A 127 10.81 -1.15 15.32
C ALA A 127 9.88 -1.83 16.32
N THR A 128 8.82 -2.49 15.80
CA THR A 128 8.23 -3.68 16.41
C THR A 128 9.44 -4.51 16.72
N ASN A 129 9.91 -4.35 17.94
CA ASN A 129 11.15 -4.86 18.49
C ASN A 129 12.09 -5.44 17.40
N THR A 130 12.87 -4.60 16.71
CA THR A 130 14.07 -5.11 16.03
C THR A 130 15.12 -5.43 17.10
N ASN A 131 14.80 -6.37 17.99
CA ASN A 131 15.51 -7.63 17.89
C ASN A 131 15.34 -8.06 16.44
N THR A 132 16.21 -7.53 15.57
CA THR A 132 16.67 -8.28 14.42
C THR A 132 16.95 -9.62 15.05
N GLY A 133 16.04 -10.59 14.83
CA GLY A 133 16.42 -11.96 14.68
C GLY A 133 17.63 -11.83 13.80
N SER A 134 18.80 -11.93 14.44
CA SER A 134 20.05 -12.07 13.75
C SER A 134 19.69 -13.07 12.67
N SER A 135 20.01 -12.80 11.40
CA SER A 135 19.96 -13.85 10.39
C SER A 135 20.94 -14.91 10.89
N VAL A 136 20.47 -15.74 11.82
CA VAL A 136 21.23 -16.80 12.44
C VAL A 136 21.28 -17.79 11.31
N ASN A 137 22.49 -18.09 10.89
CA ASN A 137 22.68 -19.14 9.93
C ASN A 137 22.22 -20.44 10.60
N VAL A 138 20.99 -20.84 10.29
CA VAL A 138 20.31 -22.02 10.84
C VAL A 138 20.77 -23.31 10.16
N ASP A 139 21.61 -23.20 9.13
CA ASP A 139 22.18 -24.36 8.45
C ASP A 139 23.09 -25.11 9.43
N GLY A 140 22.58 -26.23 9.94
CA GLY A 140 23.27 -27.08 10.92
C GLY A 140 22.92 -26.81 12.40
N LEU A 141 21.84 -26.08 12.69
CA LEU A 141 21.37 -25.87 14.06
C LEU A 141 20.89 -27.19 14.69
N ASP A 142 21.52 -27.57 15.81
CA ASP A 142 21.13 -28.75 16.59
C ASP A 142 19.92 -28.43 17.49
N VAL A 143 18.73 -28.69 16.96
CA VAL A 143 17.45 -28.53 17.67
C VAL A 143 17.23 -29.55 18.79
N THR A 144 18.14 -30.49 19.06
CA THR A 144 18.02 -31.41 20.20
C THR A 144 18.43 -30.77 21.53
N THR A 145 19.04 -29.59 21.49
CA THR A 145 19.48 -28.83 22.66
C THR A 145 18.51 -27.69 22.99
N GLU A 146 18.35 -27.37 24.28
CA GLU A 146 17.51 -26.24 24.72
C GLU A 146 17.97 -24.90 24.13
N VAL A 147 19.28 -24.76 23.91
CA VAL A 147 19.87 -23.59 23.25
C VAL A 147 19.44 -23.54 21.78
N GLY A 148 19.46 -24.69 21.08
CA GLY A 148 19.02 -24.79 19.69
C GLY A 148 17.54 -24.43 19.50
N LEU A 149 16.64 -24.92 20.36
CA LEU A 149 15.23 -24.53 20.31
C LEU A 149 15.01 -23.04 20.58
N LYS A 150 15.73 -22.46 21.55
CA LYS A 150 15.67 -21.02 21.84
C LYS A 150 16.16 -20.17 20.67
N THR A 151 17.21 -20.61 20.00
CA THR A 151 17.73 -19.95 18.80
C THR A 151 16.75 -20.04 17.63
N LEU A 152 16.10 -21.19 17.43
CA LEU A 152 15.07 -21.37 16.40
C LEU A 152 13.82 -20.53 16.67
N ASP A 153 13.35 -20.48 17.92
CA ASP A 153 12.19 -19.68 18.33
C ASP A 153 12.41 -18.17 18.12
N GLY A 154 13.66 -17.71 18.31
CA GLY A 154 14.06 -16.34 17.99
C GLY A 154 14.15 -16.05 16.49
N ALA A 155 14.60 -17.02 15.67
CA ALA A 155 14.69 -16.88 14.22
C ALA A 155 13.30 -16.80 13.54
N LEU A 156 12.32 -17.48 14.12
CA LEU A 156 10.92 -17.49 13.67
C LEU A 156 10.10 -16.30 14.20
N PHE A 157 10.68 -15.42 15.02
CA PHE A 157 9.98 -14.26 15.55
C PHE A 157 9.68 -13.26 14.42
N GLY A 158 8.41 -13.16 14.03
CA GLY A 158 7.95 -12.24 12.98
C GLY A 158 8.12 -12.76 11.54
N ASN A 159 8.66 -13.98 11.36
CA ASN A 159 8.82 -14.63 10.05
C ASN A 159 7.92 -15.87 9.96
N SER A 160 7.45 -16.19 8.74
CA SER A 160 6.65 -17.41 8.51
C SER A 160 7.50 -18.66 8.37
N PHE A 161 8.77 -18.51 7.96
CA PHE A 161 9.75 -19.56 7.74
C PHE A 161 11.13 -19.08 8.21
N VAL A 162 12.07 -20.01 8.35
CA VAL A 162 13.40 -19.70 8.89
C VAL A 162 14.19 -18.76 7.97
N SER A 163 13.95 -18.79 6.66
CA SER A 163 14.52 -17.85 5.68
C SER A 163 13.60 -16.71 5.26
N GLY A 164 12.48 -16.49 5.95
CA GLY A 164 11.53 -15.41 5.66
C GLY A 164 10.12 -15.90 5.31
N ASN A 165 9.64 -15.62 4.09
CA ASN A 165 8.24 -15.82 3.71
C ASN A 165 7.98 -16.99 2.75
N THR A 166 9.02 -17.70 2.34
CA THR A 166 8.91 -18.86 1.43
C THR A 166 9.55 -20.08 2.12
N PRO A 167 8.92 -21.26 2.07
CA PRO A 167 9.50 -22.47 2.65
C PRO A 167 10.75 -22.90 1.85
N THR A 168 11.79 -23.35 2.55
CA THR A 168 13.06 -23.80 1.95
C THR A 168 13.47 -25.19 2.46
N LYS A 169 14.51 -25.79 1.85
CA LYS A 169 15.02 -27.12 2.25
C LYS A 169 15.50 -27.18 3.72
N SER A 170 15.98 -26.06 4.26
CA SER A 170 16.41 -25.99 5.67
C SER A 170 15.20 -26.08 6.61
N ASP A 171 14.06 -25.45 6.27
CA ASP A 171 12.79 -25.58 7.00
C ASP A 171 12.34 -27.04 7.08
N VAL A 172 12.43 -27.79 5.99
CA VAL A 172 12.04 -29.21 5.94
C VAL A 172 12.95 -30.07 6.82
N THR A 173 14.27 -29.85 6.75
CA THR A 173 15.24 -30.61 7.56
C THR A 173 15.07 -30.35 9.05
N LEU A 174 14.85 -29.08 9.43
CA LEU A 174 14.58 -28.69 10.82
C LEU A 174 13.23 -29.23 11.31
N LEU A 175 12.20 -29.27 10.44
CA LEU A 175 10.90 -29.82 10.79
C LEU A 175 10.99 -31.31 11.09
N GLU A 176 11.74 -32.08 10.30
CA GLU A 176 11.98 -33.49 10.54
C GLU A 176 12.73 -33.75 11.86
N ALA A 177 13.68 -32.87 12.20
CA ALA A 177 14.40 -32.94 13.46
C ALA A 177 13.51 -32.59 14.67
N VAL A 178 12.69 -31.53 14.55
CA VAL A 178 11.75 -31.10 15.61
C VAL A 178 10.64 -32.13 15.84
N LYS A 179 10.12 -32.78 14.79
CA LYS A 179 9.11 -33.86 14.92
C LYS A 179 9.61 -35.08 15.70
N LYS A 180 10.92 -35.29 15.81
CA LYS A 180 11.51 -36.40 16.59
C LYS A 180 11.63 -36.08 18.09
N LEU A 181 11.38 -34.84 18.51
CA LEU A 181 11.47 -34.41 19.90
C LEU A 181 10.13 -34.63 20.63
N PRO A 182 10.17 -34.89 21.96
CA PRO A 182 8.95 -34.97 22.74
C PRO A 182 8.20 -33.62 22.73
N GLU A 183 6.89 -33.65 22.55
CA GLU A 183 6.04 -32.44 22.47
C GLU A 183 6.20 -31.52 23.69
N ALA A 184 6.50 -32.09 24.86
CA ALA A 184 6.76 -31.38 26.11
C ALA A 184 7.95 -30.41 26.04
N THR A 185 8.95 -30.65 25.19
CA THR A 185 10.10 -29.75 25.02
C THR A 185 9.85 -28.63 24.01
N VAL A 186 8.87 -28.82 23.11
CA VAL A 186 8.54 -27.85 22.05
C VAL A 186 7.46 -26.87 22.50
N ALA A 187 6.52 -27.32 23.33
CA ALA A 187 5.39 -26.51 23.81
C ALA A 187 5.75 -25.15 24.46
N PRO A 188 6.88 -24.99 25.19
CA PRO A 188 7.29 -23.69 25.72
C PRO A 188 7.65 -22.64 24.64
N HIS A 189 7.93 -23.09 23.41
CA HIS A 189 8.34 -22.24 22.29
C HIS A 189 7.15 -21.96 21.38
N THR A 190 6.58 -20.75 21.49
CA THR A 190 5.34 -20.37 20.83
C THR A 190 5.53 -20.28 19.31
N ASN A 191 6.65 -19.73 18.84
CA ASN A 191 6.88 -19.52 17.40
C ASN A 191 7.21 -20.85 16.72
N VAL A 192 7.98 -21.72 17.38
CA VAL A 192 8.26 -23.07 16.87
C VAL A 192 6.97 -23.89 16.76
N THR A 193 6.09 -23.83 17.75
CA THR A 193 4.80 -24.55 17.72
C THR A 193 3.89 -24.04 16.59
N ALA A 194 3.81 -22.71 16.41
CA ALA A 194 3.04 -22.10 15.32
C ALA A 194 3.60 -22.48 13.94
N TRP A 195 4.93 -22.49 13.80
CA TRP A 195 5.63 -22.87 12.58
C TRP A 195 5.44 -24.36 12.23
N VAL A 196 5.53 -25.28 13.21
CA VAL A 196 5.24 -26.71 12.98
C VAL A 196 3.80 -26.92 12.48
N LYS A 197 2.84 -26.18 13.05
CA LYS A 197 1.44 -26.21 12.60
C LYS A 197 1.27 -25.68 11.18
N LEU A 198 1.92 -24.55 10.85
CA LEU A 198 1.92 -23.96 9.50
C LEU A 198 2.51 -24.94 8.48
N MET A 199 3.64 -25.56 8.81
CA MET A 199 4.29 -26.56 7.97
C MET A 199 3.43 -27.83 7.81
N GLY A 200 2.65 -28.21 8.82
CA GLY A 200 1.70 -29.32 8.72
C GLY A 200 0.47 -29.03 7.84
N MET A 201 0.16 -27.76 7.57
CA MET A 201 -0.92 -27.34 6.66
C MET A 201 -0.48 -27.27 5.19
N LEU A 202 0.82 -27.21 4.92
CA LEU A 202 1.37 -27.29 3.57
C LEU A 202 1.23 -28.72 3.04
N SER A 203 0.83 -28.87 1.77
CA SER A 203 0.67 -30.20 1.17
C SER A 203 2.00 -30.95 1.14
N GLU A 204 1.98 -32.26 1.39
CA GLU A 204 3.20 -33.08 1.34
C GLU A 204 3.90 -33.02 -0.03
N GLU A 205 3.14 -32.78 -1.11
CA GLU A 205 3.67 -32.59 -2.46
C GLU A 205 4.47 -31.28 -2.57
N ALA A 206 3.97 -30.18 -1.99
CA ALA A 206 4.69 -28.91 -1.96
C ALA A 206 6.00 -29.03 -1.16
N ILE A 207 5.96 -29.75 -0.04
CA ILE A 207 7.13 -29.99 0.82
C ILE A 207 8.18 -30.87 0.10
N LYS A 208 7.75 -31.92 -0.61
CA LYS A 208 8.65 -32.81 -1.39
C LYS A 208 9.24 -32.14 -2.64
N SER A 209 8.63 -31.05 -3.12
CA SER A 209 9.06 -30.35 -4.35
C SER A 209 10.14 -29.27 -4.12
N LEU A 210 10.45 -28.95 -2.86
CA LEU A 210 11.45 -27.97 -2.46
C LEU A 210 12.87 -28.55 -2.48
#